data_AF-A0A653DF88-F1
#
_entry.id   AF-A0A653DF88-F1
#
_cell.length_a   1.000
_cell.length_b   1.000
_cell.length_c   1.000
_cell.angle_alpha   90.00
_cell.angle_beta   90.00
_cell.angle_gamma   90.00
#
_symmetry.space_group_name_H-M   'P 1'
#
loop_
_entity.id
_entity.type
_entity.pdbx_description
1 polymer ?
#
loop_
_entity_poly.entity_id
_entity_poly.type
_entity_poly.pdbx_seq_one_letter_code
_entity_poly.pdbx_strand_id
1 'polypeptide(L)'
;MKNLTQKDFDGLRKLIKQLQAHKSAWPFMEPVDPTEAPDYYKVIKEPMDLQMIETKVNDQTYTKLSEFIGDMTKIFDNCRYYNPKESPFYKCAESLEAYFVNKIKCLRDKLYENNK
;
A
#
# COMPACT_ATOMS: atom_id res chain seq x y z
N MET A 1 8.82 17.01 1.73
CA MET A 1 8.25 16.51 0.45
C MET A 1 7.26 17.53 -0.08
N LYS A 2 7.28 17.79 -1.40
CA LYS A 2 6.36 18.71 -2.09
C LYS A 2 4.95 18.10 -2.17
N ASN A 3 3.96 18.93 -2.49
CA ASN A 3 2.59 18.47 -2.73
C ASN A 3 2.51 17.69 -4.05
N LEU A 4 1.62 16.70 -4.09
CA LEU A 4 1.38 15.88 -5.29
C LEU A 4 0.63 16.68 -6.35
N THR A 5 1.04 16.51 -7.61
CA THR A 5 0.36 17.05 -8.80
C THR A 5 -0.56 16.00 -9.43
N GLN A 6 -1.42 16.42 -10.36
CA GLN A 6 -2.26 15.50 -11.14
C GLN A 6 -1.43 14.39 -11.84
N LYS A 7 -0.27 14.74 -12.41
CA LYS A 7 0.64 13.79 -13.07
C LYS A 7 1.22 12.77 -12.08
N ASP A 8 1.43 13.19 -10.83
CA ASP A 8 1.92 12.32 -9.78
C ASP A 8 0.85 11.28 -9.42
N PHE A 9 -0.42 11.70 -9.33
CA PHE A 9 -1.56 10.81 -9.12
C PHE A 9 -1.73 9.78 -10.24
N ASP A 10 -1.46 10.14 -11.51
CA ASP A 10 -1.46 9.16 -12.60
C ASP A 10 -0.38 8.08 -12.41
N GLY A 11 0.78 8.47 -11.89
CA GLY A 11 1.83 7.56 -11.47
C GLY A 11 1.40 6.64 -10.32
N LEU A 12 0.71 7.18 -9.32
CA LEU A 12 0.17 6.41 -8.19
C LEU A 12 -0.92 5.42 -8.63
N ARG A 13 -1.85 5.83 -9.50
CA ARG A 13 -2.88 4.93 -10.08
C ARG A 13 -2.24 3.75 -10.78
N LYS A 14 -1.22 4.00 -11.62
CA LYS A 14 -0.48 2.94 -12.30
C LYS A 14 0.25 2.01 -11.32
N LEU A 15 0.85 2.57 -10.27
CA LEU A 15 1.53 1.80 -9.23
C LEU A 15 0.55 0.89 -8.48
N ILE A 16 -0.61 1.40 -8.08
CA ILE A 16 -1.63 0.59 -7.39
C ILE A 16 -2.11 -0.56 -8.26
N LYS A 17 -2.34 -0.34 -9.56
CA LYS A 17 -2.69 -1.44 -10.47
C LYS A 17 -1.59 -2.49 -10.60
N GLN A 18 -0.32 -2.09 -10.56
CA GLN A 18 0.81 -3.03 -10.54
C GLN A 18 0.87 -3.84 -9.25
N LEU A 19 0.57 -3.21 -8.11
CA LEU A 19 0.54 -3.88 -6.80
C LEU A 19 -0.63 -4.88 -6.74
N GLN A 20 -1.84 -4.47 -7.13
CA GLN A 20 -3.02 -5.34 -7.19
C GLN A 20 -2.82 -6.56 -8.11
N ALA A 21 -2.07 -6.41 -9.20
CA ALA A 21 -1.75 -7.52 -10.11
C ALA A 21 -0.61 -8.44 -9.61
N HIS A 22 0.07 -8.08 -8.52
CA HIS A 22 1.16 -8.90 -7.98
C HIS A 22 0.61 -10.17 -7.33
N LYS A 23 1.24 -11.32 -7.57
CA LYS A 23 0.80 -12.65 -7.09
C LYS A 23 0.62 -12.75 -5.56
N SER A 24 1.26 -11.87 -4.80
CA SER A 24 1.20 -11.81 -3.34
C SER A 24 0.24 -10.75 -2.80
N ALA A 25 -0.57 -10.12 -3.65
CA ALA A 25 -1.48 -9.05 -3.24
C ALA A 25 -2.83 -9.54 -2.71
N TRP A 26 -3.18 -10.80 -2.97
CA TRP A 26 -4.49 -11.37 -2.65
C TRP A 26 -4.99 -11.13 -1.21
N PRO A 27 -4.15 -11.14 -0.13
CA PRO A 27 -4.66 -10.90 1.22
C PRO A 27 -4.93 -9.42 1.54
N PHE A 28 -4.48 -8.52 0.67
CA PHE A 28 -4.48 -7.08 0.92
C PHE A 28 -5.42 -6.34 -0.03
N MET A 29 -6.20 -7.07 -0.85
CA MET A 29 -7.05 -6.49 -1.87
C MET A 29 -8.22 -5.71 -1.27
N GLU A 30 -8.78 -6.20 -0.16
CA GLU A 30 -9.97 -5.68 0.50
C GLU A 30 -9.76 -5.65 2.03
N PRO A 31 -10.60 -4.93 2.79
CA PRO A 31 -10.56 -4.97 4.24
C PRO A 31 -10.67 -6.39 4.79
N VAL A 32 -9.96 -6.68 5.88
CA VAL A 32 -9.98 -8.00 6.53
C VAL A 32 -11.39 -8.34 7.02
N ASP A 33 -11.92 -9.49 6.62
CA ASP A 33 -13.23 -9.94 7.09
C ASP A 33 -13.17 -10.36 8.58
N PRO A 34 -13.94 -9.72 9.48
CA PRO A 34 -13.98 -10.07 10.89
C PRO A 34 -14.56 -11.47 11.16
N THR A 35 -15.22 -12.11 10.19
CA THR A 35 -15.65 -13.51 10.31
C THR A 35 -14.48 -14.49 10.11
N GLU A 36 -13.49 -14.12 9.28
CA GLU A 36 -12.26 -14.90 9.08
C GLU A 36 -11.21 -14.61 10.16
N ALA A 37 -11.16 -13.36 10.67
CA ALA A 37 -10.24 -12.92 11.70
C ALA A 37 -10.97 -12.14 12.83
N PRO A 38 -11.65 -12.83 13.77
CA PRO A 38 -12.56 -12.21 14.76
C PRO A 38 -11.95 -11.20 15.74
N ASP A 39 -10.64 -11.23 15.95
CA ASP A 39 -9.92 -10.32 16.84
C ASP A 39 -9.09 -9.28 16.09
N TYR A 40 -9.07 -9.29 14.75
CA TYR A 40 -8.22 -8.42 13.94
C TYR A 40 -8.37 -6.95 14.30
N TYR A 41 -9.59 -6.42 14.31
CA TYR A 41 -9.86 -5.01 14.63
C TYR A 41 -9.73 -4.67 16.13
N LYS A 42 -9.59 -5.68 17.01
CA LYS A 42 -9.21 -5.45 18.41
C LYS A 42 -7.71 -5.27 18.54
N VAL A 43 -6.94 -5.98 17.72
CA VAL A 43 -5.47 -6.00 17.71
C VAL A 43 -4.91 -4.85 16.87
N ILE A 44 -5.39 -4.69 15.64
CA ILE A 44 -4.94 -3.68 14.66
C ILE A 44 -5.80 -2.41 14.79
N LYS A 45 -5.15 -1.29 15.08
CA LYS A 45 -5.82 0.00 15.35
C LYS A 45 -5.99 0.88 14.12
N GLU A 46 -5.13 0.73 13.13
CA GLU A 46 -5.16 1.50 11.89
C GLU A 46 -5.17 0.53 10.70
N PRO A 47 -6.30 -0.19 10.47
CA PRO A 47 -6.42 -1.10 9.35
C PRO A 47 -6.29 -0.35 8.02
N MET A 48 -5.70 -1.00 7.03
CA MET A 48 -5.50 -0.46 5.69
C MET A 48 -5.46 -1.60 4.68
N ASP A 49 -5.87 -1.34 3.45
CA ASP A 49 -5.93 -2.29 2.34
C ASP A 49 -5.79 -1.56 0.99
N LEU A 50 -5.55 -2.31 -0.08
CA LEU A 50 -5.30 -1.75 -1.41
C LEU A 50 -6.54 -1.11 -2.03
N GLN A 51 -7.77 -1.53 -1.68
CA GLN A 51 -9.00 -0.89 -2.15
C GLN A 51 -9.14 0.49 -1.52
N MET A 52 -8.89 0.63 -0.22
CA MET A 52 -8.92 1.92 0.47
C MET A 52 -7.86 2.88 -0.08
N ILE A 53 -6.63 2.40 -0.30
CA ILE A 53 -5.57 3.21 -0.92
C ILE A 53 -5.93 3.59 -2.36
N GLU A 54 -6.51 2.69 -3.14
CA GLU A 54 -6.98 3.00 -4.50
C GLU A 54 -8.01 4.14 -4.48
N THR A 55 -9.01 4.06 -3.61
CA THR A 55 -10.01 5.13 -3.42
C THR A 55 -9.32 6.45 -3.07
N LYS A 56 -8.40 6.44 -2.10
CA LYS A 56 -7.65 7.63 -1.67
C LYS A 56 -6.80 8.25 -2.78
N VAL A 57 -6.24 7.43 -3.68
CA VAL A 57 -5.51 7.89 -4.88
C VAL A 57 -6.47 8.47 -5.92
N ASN A 58 -7.62 7.84 -6.15
CA ASN A 58 -8.60 8.30 -7.13
C ASN A 58 -9.23 9.64 -6.72
N ASP A 59 -9.57 9.76 -5.44
CA ASP A 59 -10.13 10.97 -4.81
C ASP A 59 -9.07 12.04 -4.51
N GLN A 60 -7.80 11.77 -4.83
CA GLN A 60 -6.68 12.68 -4.66
C GLN A 60 -6.48 13.19 -3.22
N THR A 61 -6.78 12.33 -2.24
CA THR A 61 -6.76 12.70 -0.81
C THR A 61 -5.34 12.89 -0.26
N TYR A 62 -4.33 12.32 -0.90
CA TYR A 62 -2.94 12.46 -0.48
C TYR A 62 -2.39 13.82 -0.86
N THR A 63 -1.98 14.61 0.12
CA THR A 63 -1.26 15.86 -0.14
C THR A 63 0.20 15.56 -0.51
N LYS A 64 0.82 14.57 0.15
CA LYS A 64 2.25 14.25 -0.03
C LYS A 64 2.47 12.77 -0.31
N LEU A 65 3.51 12.48 -1.08
CA LEU A 65 3.93 11.09 -1.36
C LEU A 65 4.17 10.27 -0.07
N SER A 66 4.64 10.91 1.00
CA SER A 66 4.85 10.25 2.30
C SER A 66 3.59 9.68 2.91
N GLU A 67 2.43 10.29 2.67
CA GLU A 67 1.16 9.83 3.23
C GLU A 67 0.71 8.55 2.52
N PHE A 68 0.86 8.49 1.19
CA PHE A 68 0.67 7.29 0.41
C PHE A 68 1.62 6.15 0.84
N ILE A 69 2.91 6.47 1.02
CA ILE A 69 3.90 5.49 1.51
C ILE A 69 3.52 5.00 2.91
N GLY A 70 3.07 5.89 3.79
CA GLY A 70 2.62 5.53 5.13
C GLY A 70 1.49 4.51 5.13
N ASP A 71 0.45 4.73 4.31
CA ASP A 71 -0.66 3.78 4.21
C ASP A 71 -0.22 2.44 3.60
N MET A 72 0.66 2.45 2.59
CA MET A 72 1.23 1.21 2.04
C MET A 72 2.02 0.44 3.10
N THR A 73 2.83 1.12 3.91
CA THR A 73 3.59 0.50 5.01
C THR A 73 2.67 -0.08 6.08
N LYS A 74 1.54 0.56 6.39
CA LYS A 74 0.55 0.01 7.35
C LYS A 74 0.04 -1.36 6.92
N ILE A 75 -0.23 -1.58 5.62
CA ILE A 75 -0.65 -2.90 5.13
C ILE A 75 0.35 -3.98 5.54
N PHE A 76 1.64 -3.73 5.30
CA PHE A 76 2.70 -4.70 5.56
C PHE A 76 2.96 -4.88 7.06
N ASP A 77 3.05 -3.79 7.81
CA ASP A 77 3.30 -3.81 9.26
C ASP A 77 2.16 -4.45 10.03
N ASN A 78 0.91 -4.11 9.71
CA ASN A 78 -0.27 -4.74 10.32
C ASN A 78 -0.29 -6.24 10.04
N CYS A 79 0.04 -6.65 8.81
CA CYS A 79 0.11 -8.06 8.45
C CYS A 79 1.18 -8.80 9.26
N ARG A 80 2.40 -8.24 9.35
CA ARG A 80 3.51 -8.83 10.12
C ARG A 80 3.25 -8.86 11.62
N TYR A 81 2.53 -7.87 12.15
CA TYR A 81 2.19 -7.79 13.56
C TYR A 81 1.13 -8.82 13.94
N TYR A 82 0.09 -8.98 13.12
CA TYR A 82 -1.01 -9.90 13.39
C TYR A 82 -0.65 -11.36 13.13
N ASN A 83 0.16 -11.63 12.09
CA ASN A 83 0.43 -12.99 11.63
C ASN A 83 1.82 -13.50 12.05
N PRO A 84 1.99 -14.81 12.32
CA PRO A 84 3.31 -15.39 12.55
C PRO A 84 4.16 -15.39 11.27
N LYS A 85 5.48 -15.37 11.42
CA LYS A 85 6.46 -15.26 10.32
C LYS A 85 6.35 -16.39 9.29
N GLU A 86 5.92 -17.56 9.74
CA GLU A 86 5.80 -18.76 8.93
C GLU A 86 4.56 -18.74 8.04
N SER A 87 3.58 -17.89 8.37
CA SER A 87 2.29 -17.81 7.67
C SER A 87 2.45 -17.38 6.21
N PRO A 88 1.53 -17.83 5.32
CA PRO A 88 1.50 -17.35 3.95
C PRO A 88 1.25 -15.83 3.87
N PHE A 89 0.49 -15.26 4.82
CA PHE A 89 0.19 -13.83 4.89
C PHE A 89 1.45 -12.99 5.12
N TYR A 90 2.27 -13.37 6.11
CA TYR A 90 3.53 -12.69 6.40
C TYR A 90 4.46 -12.73 5.18
N LYS A 91 4.61 -13.90 4.54
CA LYS A 91 5.41 -14.05 3.32
C LYS A 91 4.88 -13.20 2.17
N CYS A 92 3.57 -13.03 2.06
CA CYS A 92 2.96 -12.15 1.07
C CYS A 92 3.30 -10.67 1.33
N ALA A 93 3.30 -10.24 2.60
CA ALA A 93 3.69 -8.87 2.97
C ALA A 93 5.15 -8.58 2.58
N GLU A 94 6.08 -9.48 2.91
CA GLU A 94 7.50 -9.34 2.55
C GLU A 94 7.69 -9.25 1.02
N SER A 95 7.04 -10.14 0.28
CA SER A 95 7.16 -10.17 -1.18
C SER A 95 6.57 -8.92 -1.84
N LEU A 96 5.41 -8.44 -1.37
CA LEU A 96 4.75 -7.28 -1.95
C LEU A 96 5.45 -5.97 -1.55
N GLU A 97 5.95 -5.87 -0.32
CA GLU A 97 6.72 -4.70 0.14
C GLU A 97 8.02 -4.56 -0.64
N ALA A 98 8.76 -5.65 -0.88
CA ALA A 98 9.97 -5.60 -1.70
C ALA A 98 9.68 -5.09 -3.13
N TYR A 99 8.57 -5.55 -3.72
CA TYR A 99 8.11 -5.07 -5.02
C TYR A 99 7.73 -3.59 -4.97
N PHE A 100 6.97 -3.18 -3.95
CA PHE A 100 6.57 -1.80 -3.72
C PHE A 100 7.79 -0.87 -3.60
N VAL A 101 8.78 -1.21 -2.76
CA VAL A 101 10.01 -0.43 -2.55
C VAL A 101 10.75 -0.22 -3.87
N ASN A 102 10.84 -1.25 -4.71
CA ASN A 102 11.46 -1.12 -6.03
C ASN A 102 10.69 -0.13 -6.92
N LYS A 103 9.35 -0.25 -6.98
CA LYS A 103 8.52 0.59 -7.84
C LYS A 103 8.43 2.04 -7.37
N ILE A 104 8.28 2.27 -6.06
CA ILE A 104 8.15 3.62 -5.51
C ILE A 104 9.44 4.41 -5.65
N LYS A 105 10.61 3.75 -5.57
CA LYS A 105 11.90 4.38 -5.87
C LYS A 105 11.93 4.90 -7.31
N CYS A 106 11.58 4.06 -8.29
CA CYS A 106 11.53 4.46 -9.69
C CYS A 106 10.50 5.58 -9.96
N LEU A 107 9.34 5.56 -9.28
CA LEU A 107 8.35 6.62 -9.39
C LEU A 107 8.93 7.93 -8.84
N ARG A 108 9.50 7.90 -7.64
CA ARG A 108 10.08 9.06 -6.97
C ARG A 108 11.14 9.75 -7.82
N ASP A 109 12.03 8.99 -8.46
CA ASP A 109 13.08 9.55 -9.31
C ASP A 109 12.47 10.34 -10.50
N LYS A 110 11.42 9.79 -11.14
CA LYS A 110 10.66 10.50 -12.20
C LYS A 110 9.92 11.74 -11.68
N LEU A 111 9.42 11.70 -10.44
CA LEU A 111 8.79 12.86 -9.81
C LEU A 111 9.79 13.99 -9.59
N TYR A 112 11.05 13.68 -9.26
CA TYR A 112 12.09 14.70 -9.14
C TYR A 112 12.49 15.30 -10.49
N GLU A 113 12.59 14.50 -11.54
CA GLU A 113 12.98 14.95 -12.90
C GLU A 113 11.93 15.84 -13.57
N ASN A 114 10.64 15.50 -13.43
CA ASN A 114 9.54 16.27 -14.06
C ASN A 114 9.33 17.67 -13.47
N ASN A 115 10.05 17.99 -12.38
CA ASN A 115 9.90 19.23 -11.61
C ASN A 115 11.19 20.08 -11.60
N LYS A 116 12.14 19.77 -12.50
CA LYS A 116 13.18 20.71 -12.97
C LYS A 116 12.64 21.46 -14.18
#